data_AF-A0A6P1XYH1-F1
#
_entry.id   AF-A0A6P1XYH1-F1
#
_cell.length_a   1.000
_cell.length_b   1.000
_cell.length_c   1.000
_cell.angle_alpha   90.00
_cell.angle_beta   90.00
_cell.angle_gamma   90.00
#
_symmetry.space_group_name_H-M   'P 1'
#
loop_
_entity.id
_entity.type
_entity.pdbx_description
1 polymer ?
#
loop_
_entity_poly.entity_id
_entity_poly.type
_entity_poly.pdbx_seq_one_letter_code
_entity_poly.pdbx_strand_id
1 'polypeptide(L)'
;MKKIKYLSMLCMFVELLIACSNQEKRIKDLWKVEDTINYQNFTDDENKKIENLLNAFPFEEKIDKLNWNSGYSQQCYVLRKLYFEKIIPRGVFLDSCASVYKRYEANQTNISFHTLGYAVCLYYLGERKQANELFIKILDKSAEKYFASKRDYEIIVTVCSKLLGIDNGNNLKIDEFFFNMTDDDIINIFCGN
;
A
#
# COMPACT_ATOMS: atom_id res chain seq x y z
N MET A 1 -44.02 -2.02 12.60
CA MET A 1 -42.79 -2.68 12.07
C MET A 1 -41.76 -1.73 11.46
N LYS A 2 -42.13 -0.70 10.66
CA LYS A 2 -41.13 0.22 10.05
C LYS A 2 -40.25 0.97 11.07
N LYS A 3 -40.83 1.51 12.16
CA LYS A 3 -40.08 2.27 13.20
C LYS A 3 -39.00 1.45 13.92
N ILE A 4 -39.23 0.15 14.18
CA ILE A 4 -38.26 -0.73 14.84
C ILE A 4 -37.08 -1.03 13.92
N LYS A 5 -37.32 -1.19 12.61
CA LYS A 5 -36.24 -1.35 11.61
C LYS A 5 -35.33 -0.11 11.53
N TYR A 6 -35.91 1.09 11.56
CA TYR A 6 -35.12 2.33 11.56
C TYR A 6 -34.30 2.50 12.85
N LEU A 7 -34.85 2.11 14.01
CA LEU A 7 -34.12 2.17 15.28
C LEU A 7 -32.94 1.19 15.31
N SER A 8 -33.13 -0.04 14.82
CA SER A 8 -32.05 -1.03 14.70
C SER A 8 -30.97 -0.59 13.71
N MET A 9 -31.36 -0.01 12.57
CA MET A 9 -30.41 0.54 11.61
C MET A 9 -29.63 1.74 12.19
N LEU A 10 -30.28 2.58 12.99
CA LEU A 10 -29.63 3.69 13.69
C LEU A 10 -28.63 3.20 14.75
N CYS A 11 -28.98 2.19 15.56
CA CYS A 11 -28.07 1.60 16.54
C CYS A 11 -26.81 1.01 15.89
N MET A 12 -26.98 0.24 14.81
CA MET A 12 -25.85 -0.30 14.04
C MET A 12 -24.96 0.81 13.48
N PHE A 13 -25.56 1.92 13.03
CA PHE A 13 -24.81 3.07 12.51
C PHE A 13 -24.02 3.78 13.61
N VAL A 14 -24.60 3.96 14.80
CA VAL A 14 -23.91 4.57 15.95
C VAL A 14 -22.75 3.69 16.42
N GLU A 15 -22.95 2.37 16.50
CA GLU A 15 -21.87 1.43 16.86
C GLU A 15 -20.72 1.45 15.84
N LEU A 16 -21.04 1.53 14.55
CA LEU A 16 -20.04 1.66 13.49
C LEU A 16 -19.23 2.96 13.63
N LEU A 17 -19.90 4.09 13.89
CA LEU A 17 -19.22 5.39 14.09
C LEU A 17 -18.29 5.37 15.31
N ILE A 18 -18.72 4.73 16.40
CA ILE A 18 -17.89 4.56 17.61
C ILE A 18 -16.68 3.68 17.31
N ALA A 19 -16.86 2.57 16.59
CA ALA A 19 -15.78 1.68 16.20
C ALA A 19 -14.73 2.39 15.34
N CYS A 20 -15.15 3.17 14.33
CA CYS A 20 -14.24 3.94 13.48
C CYS A 20 -13.51 5.05 14.26
N SER A 21 -14.21 5.79 15.13
CA SER A 21 -13.59 6.82 15.97
C SER A 21 -12.53 6.23 16.92
N ASN A 22 -12.83 5.06 17.51
CA ASN A 22 -11.88 4.36 18.36
C ASN A 22 -10.67 3.83 17.58
N GLN A 23 -10.85 3.41 16.33
CA GLN A 23 -9.76 2.98 15.43
C GLN A 23 -8.81 4.14 15.12
N GLU A 24 -9.35 5.31 14.77
CA GLU A 24 -8.51 6.49 14.51
C GLU A 24 -7.64 6.84 15.72
N LYS A 25 -8.21 6.76 16.93
CA LYS A 25 -7.46 6.97 18.17
C LYS A 25 -6.34 5.94 18.36
N ARG A 26 -6.63 4.64 18.17
CA ARG A 26 -5.63 3.58 18.31
C ARG A 26 -4.50 3.72 17.28
N ILE A 27 -4.81 4.04 16.03
CA ILE A 27 -3.80 4.32 15.00
C ILE A 27 -2.92 5.51 15.41
N LYS A 28 -3.50 6.58 15.95
CA LYS A 28 -2.72 7.71 16.50
C LYS A 28 -1.80 7.29 17.65
N ASP A 29 -2.26 6.40 18.52
CA ASP A 29 -1.44 5.89 19.62
C ASP A 29 -0.30 4.98 19.12
N LEU A 30 -0.53 4.19 18.07
CA LEU A 30 0.54 3.43 17.40
C LEU A 30 1.58 4.38 16.78
N TRP A 31 1.16 5.49 16.16
CA TRP A 31 2.10 6.49 15.65
C TRP A 31 2.97 7.11 16.74
N LYS A 32 2.42 7.40 17.92
CA LYS A 32 3.23 7.88 19.04
C LYS A 32 4.29 6.88 19.47
N VAL A 33 4.02 5.57 19.36
CA VAL A 33 5.02 4.54 19.64
C VAL A 33 6.09 4.55 18.55
N GLU A 34 5.70 4.64 17.29
CA GLU A 34 6.63 4.76 16.15
C GLU A 34 7.56 5.96 16.28
N ASP A 35 7.05 7.12 16.71
CA ASP A 35 7.82 8.35 16.94
C ASP A 35 8.91 8.18 18.02
N THR A 36 8.79 7.19 18.91
CA THR A 36 9.82 6.90 19.93
C THR A 36 10.92 5.99 19.44
N ILE A 37 10.82 5.45 18.21
CA ILE A 37 11.75 4.45 17.71
C ILE A 37 13.01 5.11 17.17
N ASN A 38 14.16 4.66 17.67
CA ASN A 38 15.45 5.12 17.16
C ASN A 38 15.96 4.22 16.04
N TYR A 39 15.64 4.57 14.80
CA TYR A 39 16.08 3.82 13.62
C TYR A 39 17.58 3.93 13.34
N GLN A 40 18.24 5.00 13.82
CA GLN A 40 19.68 5.22 13.58
C GLN A 40 20.56 4.43 14.56
N ASN A 41 20.05 4.19 15.78
CA ASN A 41 20.69 3.36 16.78
C ASN A 41 19.77 2.18 17.13
N PHE A 42 19.64 1.26 16.18
CA PHE A 42 18.70 0.16 16.27
C PHE A 42 19.20 -0.91 17.25
N THR A 43 18.47 -1.08 18.35
CA THR A 43 18.77 -2.05 19.42
C THR A 43 17.68 -3.10 19.53
N ASP A 44 17.90 -4.13 20.35
CA ASP A 44 16.87 -5.16 20.62
C ASP A 44 15.57 -4.57 21.20
N ASP A 45 15.66 -3.48 21.97
CA ASP A 45 14.47 -2.77 22.48
C ASP A 45 13.70 -2.09 21.34
N GLU A 46 14.40 -1.46 20.41
CA GLU A 46 13.79 -0.86 19.21
C GLU A 46 13.16 -1.93 18.32
N ASN A 47 13.83 -3.08 18.16
CA ASN A 47 13.27 -4.21 17.42
C ASN A 47 11.96 -4.70 18.06
N LYS A 48 11.91 -4.80 19.40
CA LYS A 48 10.68 -5.19 20.12
C LYS A 48 9.55 -4.19 19.91
N LYS A 49 9.84 -2.88 19.87
CA LYS A 49 8.83 -1.85 19.55
C LYS A 49 8.30 -2.02 18.13
N ILE A 50 9.19 -2.23 17.16
CA ILE A 50 8.83 -2.50 15.77
C ILE A 50 7.95 -3.75 15.65
N GLU A 51 8.34 -4.86 16.27
CA GLU A 51 7.54 -6.09 16.26
C GLU A 51 6.14 -5.86 16.82
N ASN A 52 6.03 -5.13 17.93
CA ASN A 52 4.74 -4.79 18.52
C ASN A 52 3.90 -3.92 17.57
N LEU A 53 4.50 -2.93 16.90
CA LEU A 53 3.82 -2.08 15.92
C LEU A 53 3.31 -2.89 14.72
N LEU A 54 4.20 -3.66 14.10
CA LEU A 54 3.88 -4.47 12.91
C LEU A 54 2.82 -5.52 13.21
N ASN A 55 2.78 -6.06 14.44
CA ASN A 55 1.74 -6.97 14.88
C ASN A 55 0.42 -6.26 15.21
N ALA A 56 0.44 -4.97 15.57
CA ALA A 56 -0.76 -4.21 15.92
C ALA A 56 -1.58 -3.81 14.67
N PHE A 57 -0.93 -3.39 13.58
CA PHE A 57 -1.63 -2.90 12.38
C PHE A 57 -2.65 -3.88 11.78
N PRO A 58 -2.38 -5.20 11.67
CA PRO A 58 -3.35 -6.18 11.19
C PRO A 58 -4.65 -6.28 12.02
N PHE A 59 -4.65 -5.82 13.28
CA PHE A 59 -5.88 -5.74 14.07
C PHE A 59 -6.73 -4.54 13.66
N GLU A 60 -6.10 -3.41 13.38
CA GLU A 60 -6.80 -2.23 12.89
C GLU A 60 -7.32 -2.45 11.47
N GLU A 61 -6.57 -3.13 10.59
CA GLU A 61 -7.00 -3.48 9.23
C GLU A 61 -8.35 -4.21 9.21
N LYS A 62 -8.59 -5.09 10.18
CA LYS A 62 -9.81 -5.91 10.26
C LYS A 62 -11.07 -5.09 10.52
N ILE A 63 -10.92 -3.89 11.08
CA ILE A 63 -12.03 -3.00 11.44
C ILE A 63 -12.52 -2.23 10.21
N ASP A 64 -11.59 -1.82 9.33
CA ASP A 64 -11.91 -1.17 8.06
C ASP A 64 -11.01 -1.70 6.94
N LYS A 65 -11.41 -2.85 6.38
CA LYS A 65 -10.61 -3.58 5.38
C LYS A 65 -10.51 -2.86 4.03
N LEU A 66 -11.41 -1.91 3.77
CA LEU A 66 -11.51 -1.23 2.49
C LEU A 66 -10.63 0.02 2.42
N ASN A 67 -10.35 0.62 3.57
CA ASN A 67 -9.56 1.83 3.69
C ASN A 67 -8.06 1.53 3.80
N TRP A 68 -7.24 2.10 2.92
CA TRP A 68 -5.78 1.94 2.96
C TRP A 68 -5.17 2.44 4.28
N ASN A 69 -5.75 3.47 4.87
CA ASN A 69 -5.24 4.11 6.08
C ASN A 69 -5.67 3.42 7.38
N SER A 70 -6.27 2.23 7.30
CA SER A 70 -6.75 1.48 8.46
C SER A 70 -5.70 0.58 9.13
N GLY A 71 -4.44 0.65 8.70
CA GLY A 71 -3.34 -0.17 9.20
C GLY A 71 -2.35 -0.53 8.09
N TYR A 72 -2.84 -0.70 6.85
CA TYR A 72 -2.00 -1.09 5.72
C TYR A 72 -0.93 -0.04 5.39
N SER A 73 -1.33 1.23 5.26
CA SER A 73 -0.42 2.32 4.94
C SER A 73 0.64 2.53 6.02
N GLN A 74 0.23 2.41 7.28
CA GLN A 74 1.12 2.53 8.44
C GLN A 74 2.15 1.40 8.47
N GLN A 75 1.73 0.16 8.22
CA GLN A 75 2.65 -0.98 8.16
C GLN A 75 3.66 -0.81 7.03
N CYS A 76 3.21 -0.42 5.84
CA CYS A 76 4.08 -0.12 4.70
C CYS A 76 5.10 0.98 5.01
N TYR A 77 4.67 2.04 5.70
CA TYR A 77 5.55 3.15 6.11
C TYR A 77 6.65 2.68 7.05
N VAL A 78 6.33 1.89 8.07
CA VAL A 78 7.33 1.36 9.01
C VAL A 78 8.33 0.45 8.27
N LEU A 79 7.85 -0.45 7.41
CA LEU A 79 8.69 -1.31 6.58
C LEU A 79 9.64 -0.50 5.68
N ARG A 80 9.14 0.60 5.12
CA ARG A 80 9.91 1.54 4.30
C ARG A 80 11.04 2.20 5.11
N LYS A 81 10.77 2.67 6.33
CA LYS A 81 11.81 3.21 7.22
C LYS A 81 12.90 2.16 7.51
N LEU A 82 12.50 0.95 7.89
CA LEU A 82 13.44 -0.14 8.15
C LEU A 82 14.34 -0.44 6.94
N TYR A 83 13.78 -0.37 5.73
CA TYR A 83 14.53 -0.60 4.50
C TYR A 83 15.53 0.53 4.20
N PHE A 84 15.11 1.79 4.25
CA PHE A 84 16.01 2.92 3.96
C PHE A 84 17.12 3.09 4.99
N GLU A 85 16.84 2.74 6.25
CA GLU A 85 17.82 2.73 7.34
C GLU A 85 18.69 1.46 7.32
N LYS A 86 18.53 0.61 6.29
CA LYS A 86 19.30 -0.62 6.05
C LYS A 86 19.22 -1.62 7.20
N ILE A 87 18.15 -1.57 7.98
CA ILE A 87 17.86 -2.52 9.07
C ILE A 87 17.38 -3.85 8.50
N ILE A 88 16.56 -3.81 7.45
CA ILE A 88 16.10 -5.01 6.73
C ILE A 88 16.62 -5.02 5.29
N PRO A 89 16.93 -6.20 4.71
CA PRO A 89 17.36 -6.29 3.33
C PRO A 89 16.19 -6.09 2.36
N ARG A 90 16.51 -5.72 1.11
CA ARG A 90 15.53 -5.50 0.02
C ARG A 90 14.52 -6.64 -0.13
N GLY A 91 14.97 -7.90 -0.08
CA GLY A 91 14.07 -9.06 -0.22
C GLY A 91 13.01 -9.11 0.89
N VAL A 92 13.40 -8.87 2.15
CA VAL A 92 12.48 -8.85 3.30
C VAL A 92 11.50 -7.68 3.20
N PHE A 93 11.98 -6.50 2.78
CA PHE A 93 11.12 -5.34 2.53
C PHE A 93 10.06 -5.62 1.47
N LEU A 94 10.46 -6.14 0.30
CA LEU A 94 9.56 -6.42 -0.81
C LEU A 94 8.54 -7.51 -0.43
N ASP A 95 8.97 -8.58 0.23
CA ASP A 95 8.08 -9.67 0.67
C ASP A 95 7.06 -9.19 1.72
N SER A 96 7.51 -8.35 2.66
CA SER A 96 6.64 -7.77 3.69
C SER A 96 5.61 -6.81 3.08
N CYS A 97 6.02 -5.91 2.18
CA CYS A 97 5.10 -5.02 1.46
C CYS A 97 4.13 -5.79 0.56
N ALA A 98 4.61 -6.80 -0.18
CA ALA A 98 3.75 -7.66 -0.99
C ALA A 98 2.67 -8.35 -0.13
N SER A 99 3.04 -8.79 1.07
CA SER A 99 2.10 -9.38 2.02
C SER A 99 1.04 -8.40 2.51
N VAL A 100 1.40 -7.13 2.75
CA VAL A 100 0.42 -6.07 3.11
C VAL A 100 -0.52 -5.79 1.94
N TYR A 101 0.03 -5.54 0.74
CA TYR A 101 -0.76 -5.27 -0.45
C TYR A 101 -1.70 -6.44 -0.79
N LYS A 102 -1.24 -7.68 -0.69
CA LYS A 102 -2.07 -8.87 -0.92
C LYS A 102 -3.30 -8.91 -0.02
N ARG A 103 -3.14 -8.55 1.27
CA ARG A 103 -4.28 -8.47 2.20
C ARG A 103 -5.25 -7.35 1.81
N TYR A 104 -4.73 -6.19 1.42
CA TYR A 104 -5.56 -5.08 0.97
C TYR A 104 -6.33 -5.43 -0.31
N GLU A 105 -5.63 -5.87 -1.35
CA GLU A 105 -6.18 -6.23 -2.67
C GLU A 105 -7.23 -7.34 -2.58
N ALA A 106 -7.12 -8.28 -1.63
CA ALA A 106 -8.13 -9.30 -1.41
C ALA A 106 -9.52 -8.75 -1.02
N ASN A 107 -9.59 -7.49 -0.58
CA ASN A 107 -10.84 -6.81 -0.22
C ASN A 107 -11.28 -5.78 -1.28
N GLN A 108 -10.45 -5.50 -2.30
CA GLN A 108 -10.73 -4.51 -3.33
C GLN A 108 -11.40 -5.14 -4.56
N THR A 109 -12.31 -4.40 -5.18
CA THR A 109 -12.97 -4.79 -6.43
C THR A 109 -12.43 -4.05 -7.65
N ASN A 110 -11.79 -2.90 -7.44
CA ASN A 110 -11.25 -2.05 -8.49
C ASN A 110 -9.72 -2.01 -8.40
N ILE A 111 -9.09 -1.74 -9.54
CA ILE A 111 -7.65 -1.46 -9.61
C ILE A 111 -7.38 -0.13 -8.91
N SER A 112 -6.32 -0.09 -8.13
CA SER A 112 -5.87 1.10 -7.40
C SER A 112 -4.38 1.36 -7.62
N PHE A 113 -3.88 2.49 -7.13
CA PHE A 113 -2.44 2.75 -7.02
C PHE A 113 -1.72 1.61 -6.27
N HIS A 114 -2.35 1.05 -5.24
CA HIS A 114 -1.77 -0.03 -4.44
C HIS A 114 -1.68 -1.36 -5.20
N THR A 115 -2.54 -1.58 -6.20
CA THR A 115 -2.40 -2.70 -7.15
C THR A 115 -1.08 -2.63 -7.91
N LEU A 116 -0.63 -1.42 -8.30
CA LEU A 116 0.70 -1.25 -8.90
C LEU A 116 1.80 -1.58 -7.89
N GLY A 117 1.73 -1.03 -6.68
CA GLY A 117 2.72 -1.31 -5.64
C GLY A 117 2.88 -2.81 -5.37
N TYR A 118 1.76 -3.54 -5.34
CA TYR A 118 1.77 -5.00 -5.26
C TYR A 118 2.50 -5.66 -6.43
N ALA A 119 2.13 -5.28 -7.66
CA ALA A 119 2.70 -5.84 -8.87
C ALA A 119 4.20 -5.58 -8.99
N VAL A 120 4.66 -4.39 -8.60
CA VAL A 120 6.08 -4.04 -8.54
C VAL A 120 6.83 -4.91 -7.51
N CYS A 121 6.27 -5.11 -6.31
CA CYS A 121 6.87 -6.00 -5.32
C CYS A 121 7.03 -7.42 -5.88
N LEU A 122 5.96 -7.99 -6.46
CA LEU A 122 5.97 -9.31 -7.09
C LEU A 122 7.02 -9.41 -8.21
N TYR A 123 7.11 -8.38 -9.05
CA TYR A 123 8.06 -8.35 -10.16
C TYR A 123 9.51 -8.48 -9.67
N TYR A 124 9.88 -7.70 -8.66
CA TYR A 124 11.24 -7.72 -8.12
C TYR A 124 11.52 -8.89 -7.18
N LEU A 125 10.49 -9.56 -6.67
CA LEU A 125 10.61 -10.86 -5.99
C LEU A 125 10.76 -12.04 -6.97
N GLY A 126 10.58 -11.82 -8.29
CA GLY A 126 10.67 -12.87 -9.30
C GLY A 126 9.34 -13.54 -9.66
N GLU A 127 8.23 -13.14 -9.05
CA GLU A 127 6.86 -13.62 -9.33
C GLU A 127 6.29 -12.99 -10.62
N ARG A 128 7.07 -13.07 -11.71
CA ARG A 128 6.85 -12.32 -12.96
C ARG A 128 5.50 -12.59 -13.61
N LYS A 129 5.00 -13.83 -13.55
CA LYS A 129 3.70 -14.17 -14.14
C LYS A 129 2.57 -13.38 -13.47
N GLN A 130 2.52 -13.41 -12.13
CA GLN A 130 1.49 -12.71 -11.36
C GLN A 130 1.62 -11.19 -11.51
N ALA A 131 2.85 -10.67 -11.47
CA ALA A 131 3.11 -9.25 -11.71
C ALA A 131 2.61 -8.79 -13.09
N ASN A 132 2.93 -9.54 -14.14
CA ASN A 132 2.55 -9.20 -15.51
C ASN A 132 1.02 -9.21 -15.70
N GLU A 133 0.30 -10.16 -15.10
CA GLU A 133 -1.17 -10.19 -15.12
C GLU A 133 -1.76 -8.92 -14.48
N LEU A 134 -1.17 -8.42 -13.39
CA LEU A 134 -1.60 -7.18 -12.75
C LEU A 134 -1.24 -5.95 -13.59
N PHE A 135 -0.05 -5.90 -14.18
CA PHE A 135 0.33 -4.79 -15.08
C PHE A 135 -0.61 -4.69 -16.28
N ILE A 136 -0.97 -5.81 -16.91
CA ILE A 136 -1.91 -5.84 -18.03
C ILE A 136 -3.29 -5.32 -17.60
N LYS A 137 -3.77 -5.71 -16.42
CA LYS A 137 -5.03 -5.19 -15.86
C LYS A 137 -4.96 -3.67 -15.67
N ILE A 138 -3.86 -3.15 -15.14
CA ILE A 138 -3.65 -1.71 -14.93
C ILE A 138 -3.63 -0.93 -16.25
N LEU A 139 -3.06 -1.53 -17.30
CA LEU A 139 -2.97 -0.94 -18.64
C LEU A 139 -4.31 -0.92 -19.41
N ASP A 140 -5.34 -1.64 -18.93
CA ASP A 140 -6.69 -1.51 -19.49
C ASP A 140 -7.18 -0.07 -19.33
N LYS A 141 -7.57 0.59 -20.43
CA LYS A 141 -8.06 1.98 -20.42
C LYS A 141 -9.25 2.20 -19.49
N SER A 142 -10.05 1.16 -19.24
CA SER A 142 -11.15 1.24 -18.29
C SER A 142 -10.70 1.47 -16.85
N ALA A 143 -9.41 1.28 -16.55
CA ALA A 143 -8.81 1.53 -15.25
C ALA A 143 -8.53 3.02 -14.96
N GLU A 144 -8.42 3.88 -15.97
CA GLU A 144 -8.06 5.31 -15.82
C GLU A 144 -8.97 6.04 -14.80
N LYS A 145 -10.26 5.71 -14.79
CA LYS A 145 -11.27 6.31 -13.91
C LYS A 145 -11.05 6.08 -12.41
N TYR A 146 -10.18 5.14 -12.03
CA TYR A 146 -9.89 4.81 -10.63
C TYR A 146 -8.69 5.57 -10.06
N PHE A 147 -8.00 6.37 -10.90
CA PHE A 147 -6.85 7.17 -10.47
C PHE A 147 -7.27 8.59 -10.11
N ALA A 148 -6.61 9.17 -9.10
CA ALA A 148 -6.93 10.50 -8.59
C ALA A 148 -6.66 11.60 -9.63
N SER A 149 -5.63 11.44 -10.46
CA SER A 149 -5.32 12.35 -11.56
C SER A 149 -4.89 11.61 -12.81
N LYS A 150 -5.11 12.23 -13.98
CA LYS A 150 -4.61 11.73 -15.27
C LYS A 150 -3.09 11.54 -15.26
N ARG A 151 -2.38 12.44 -14.60
CA ARG A 151 -0.91 12.37 -14.47
C ARG A 151 -0.45 11.13 -13.71
N ASP A 152 -1.15 10.77 -12.63
CA ASP A 152 -0.82 9.56 -11.87
C ASP A 152 -1.02 8.31 -12.74
N TYR A 153 -2.12 8.27 -13.50
CA TYR A 153 -2.37 7.18 -14.45
C TYR A 153 -1.27 7.10 -15.52
N GLU A 154 -0.87 8.21 -16.12
CA GLU A 154 0.20 8.26 -17.14
C GLU A 154 1.56 7.76 -16.58
N ILE A 155 1.91 8.13 -15.35
CA ILE A 155 3.11 7.64 -14.66
C ILE A 155 3.05 6.12 -14.48
N ILE A 156 1.91 5.61 -14.01
CA ILE A 156 1.70 4.19 -13.74
C ILE A 156 1.74 3.37 -15.03
N VAL A 157 1.09 3.84 -16.09
CA VAL A 157 1.13 3.22 -17.42
C VAL A 157 2.57 3.15 -17.93
N THR A 158 3.35 4.21 -17.75
CA THR A 158 4.76 4.26 -18.17
C THR A 158 5.59 3.19 -17.45
N VAL A 159 5.44 3.08 -16.12
CA VAL A 159 6.15 2.09 -15.31
C VAL A 159 5.74 0.67 -15.69
N CYS A 160 4.44 0.38 -15.80
CA CYS A 160 3.94 -0.92 -16.25
C CYS A 160 4.53 -1.31 -17.61
N SER A 161 4.57 -0.38 -18.55
CA SER A 161 5.05 -0.64 -19.92
C SER A 161 6.55 -0.89 -19.96
N LYS A 162 7.33 -0.09 -19.20
CA LYS A 162 8.77 -0.32 -19.01
C LYS A 162 9.05 -1.71 -18.44
N LEU A 163 8.35 -2.10 -17.37
CA LEU A 163 8.56 -3.40 -16.71
C LEU A 163 8.11 -4.59 -17.56
N LEU A 164 7.10 -4.41 -18.41
CA LEU A 164 6.65 -5.40 -19.40
C LEU A 164 7.51 -5.43 -20.67
N GLY A 165 8.38 -4.43 -20.90
CA GLY A 165 9.14 -4.30 -22.14
C GLY A 165 8.27 -3.94 -23.36
N ILE A 166 7.15 -3.26 -23.13
CA ILE A 166 6.25 -2.80 -24.21
C ILE A 166 6.67 -1.40 -24.63
N ASP A 167 6.91 -1.22 -25.93
CA ASP A 167 7.19 0.08 -26.51
C ASP A 167 5.88 0.85 -26.70
N ASN A 168 5.52 1.67 -25.71
CA ASN A 168 4.36 2.52 -25.79
C ASN A 168 4.72 3.76 -26.61
N GLY A 169 4.44 3.71 -27.93
CA GLY A 169 4.60 4.83 -28.86
C GLY A 169 3.72 6.07 -28.60
N ASN A 170 3.38 6.36 -27.34
CA ASN A 170 2.74 7.59 -26.93
C ASN A 170 3.78 8.72 -26.92
N ASN A 171 3.57 9.71 -27.79
CA ASN A 171 4.25 11.00 -27.86
C ASN A 171 4.10 11.84 -26.58
N LEU A 172 4.56 11.35 -25.43
CA LEU A 172 4.59 12.10 -24.19
C LEU A 172 6.04 12.50 -23.90
N LYS A 173 6.34 13.78 -24.14
CA LYS A 173 7.49 14.56 -23.61
C LYS A 173 7.73 14.46 -22.09
N ILE A 174 7.06 13.54 -21.40
CA ILE A 174 7.41 12.89 -20.12
C ILE A 174 8.71 12.02 -20.30
N ASP A 175 9.09 11.81 -21.56
CA ASP A 175 10.19 11.13 -22.28
C ASP A 175 11.64 11.02 -21.75
N GLU A 176 12.03 11.51 -20.58
CA GLU A 176 13.42 11.23 -20.10
C GLU A 176 13.49 10.82 -18.64
N PHE A 177 12.79 11.51 -17.75
CA PHE A 177 12.90 11.24 -16.31
C PHE A 177 12.38 9.84 -15.93
N PHE A 178 11.24 9.42 -16.48
CA PHE A 178 10.64 8.12 -16.15
C PHE A 178 11.30 6.96 -16.91
N PHE A 179 11.83 7.20 -18.11
CA PHE A 179 12.63 6.22 -18.84
C PHE A 179 13.96 5.93 -18.13
N ASN A 180 14.56 6.94 -17.51
CA ASN A 180 15.82 6.82 -16.78
C ASN A 180 15.68 6.31 -15.34
N MET A 181 14.46 6.02 -14.87
CA MET A 181 14.29 5.42 -13.55
C MET A 181 15.02 4.09 -13.46
N THR A 182 15.85 3.97 -12.44
CA THR A 182 16.49 2.72 -12.03
C THR A 182 15.47 1.81 -11.35
N ASP A 183 15.83 0.54 -11.21
CA ASP A 183 15.00 -0.41 -10.46
C ASP A 183 14.76 0.04 -9.02
N ASP A 184 15.77 0.67 -8.40
CA ASP A 184 15.68 1.19 -7.05
C ASP A 184 14.77 2.42 -6.99
N ASP A 185 14.76 3.29 -8.00
CA ASP A 185 13.81 4.42 -8.07
C ASP A 185 12.36 3.91 -8.12
N ILE A 186 12.11 2.88 -8.92
CA ILE A 186 10.78 2.26 -9.03
C ILE A 186 10.37 1.65 -7.68
N ILE A 187 11.25 0.89 -7.03
CA ILE A 187 10.95 0.32 -5.71
C ILE A 187 10.70 1.42 -4.68
N ASN A 188 11.55 2.45 -4.66
CA ASN A 188 11.45 3.55 -3.73
C ASN A 188 10.18 4.39 -3.94
N ILE A 189 9.58 4.40 -5.13
CA ILE A 189 8.36 5.17 -5.40
C ILE A 189 7.10 4.32 -5.25
N PHE A 190 7.13 3.04 -5.59
CA PHE A 190 5.92 2.23 -5.68
C PHE A 190 5.80 1.15 -4.60
N CYS A 191 6.89 0.76 -3.92
CA CYS A 191 6.83 -0.20 -2.83
C CYS A 191 6.75 0.52 -1.47
N GLY A 192 5.77 0.14 -0.66
CA GLY A 192 5.61 0.69 0.70
C GLY A 192 4.98 2.09 0.74
N ASN A 193 4.20 2.46 -0.29
CA ASN A 193 3.34 3.65 -0.36
C ASN A 193 1.85 3.28 -0.24
#